data_AF-A0A4Z1CFQ0-F1
#
_entry.id   AF-A0A4Z1CFQ0-F1
#
_cell.length_a   1.000
_cell.length_b   1.000
_cell.length_c   1.000
_cell.angle_alpha   90.00
_cell.angle_beta   90.00
_cell.angle_gamma   90.00
#
_symmetry.space_group_name_H-M   'P 1'
#
loop_
_entity.id
_entity.type
_entity.pdbx_description
1 polymer ?
#
loop_
_entity_poly.entity_id
_entity_poly.type
_entity_poly.pdbx_seq_one_letter_code
_entity_poly.pdbx_strand_id
1 'polypeptide(L)'
;MSSNYLTSEQDGRLRRWESLNKGYFIFAFFALIVILVFSSQLGLSSGESWGPLGVLIAALVTPIIILQMRLACPACGQKIGWQAKLMAPDQCKACGTFLRAKDSSS
;
A
#
# COMPACT_ATOMS: atom_id res chain seq x y z
N MET A 1 -25.09 -13.95 -15.62
CA MET A 1 -23.88 -13.64 -16.38
C MET A 1 -23.18 -12.48 -15.70
N SER A 2 -22.33 -12.77 -14.71
CA SER A 2 -21.53 -11.78 -13.99
C SER A 2 -20.22 -11.64 -14.75
N SER A 3 -19.94 -10.44 -15.27
CA SER A 3 -18.68 -10.14 -15.94
C SER A 3 -17.52 -10.37 -14.97
N ASN A 4 -16.65 -11.32 -15.28
CA ASN A 4 -15.47 -11.68 -14.47
C ASN A 4 -14.41 -10.56 -14.37
N TYR A 5 -14.70 -9.35 -14.85
CA TYR A 5 -13.78 -8.22 -14.94
C TYR A 5 -14.40 -6.97 -14.30
N LEU A 6 -13.54 -6.09 -13.79
CA LEU A 6 -13.94 -4.78 -13.26
C LEU A 6 -14.48 -3.87 -14.35
N THR A 7 -15.43 -3.01 -13.99
CA THR A 7 -15.81 -1.88 -14.84
C THR A 7 -14.69 -0.86 -14.92
N SER A 8 -14.65 -0.04 -15.98
CA SER A 8 -13.63 1.00 -16.18
C SER A 8 -13.56 2.00 -15.01
N GLU A 9 -14.70 2.34 -14.40
CA GLU A 9 -14.75 3.20 -13.21
C GLU A 9 -14.11 2.55 -11.98
N GLN A 10 -14.36 1.25 -11.77
CA GLN A 10 -13.81 0.50 -10.64
C GLN A 10 -12.29 0.29 -10.80
N ASP A 11 -11.82 0.01 -12.02
CA ASP A 11 -10.40 -0.10 -12.34
C ASP A 11 -9.67 1.24 -12.09
N GLY A 12 -10.27 2.36 -12.52
CA GLY A 12 -9.70 3.69 -12.28
C GLY A 12 -9.61 4.08 -10.80
N ARG A 13 -10.52 3.60 -9.95
CA ARG A 13 -10.44 3.79 -8.49
C ARG A 13 -9.33 2.94 -7.88
N LEU A 14 -9.16 1.70 -8.34
CA LEU A 14 -8.11 0.79 -7.88
C LEU A 14 -6.72 1.32 -8.24
N ARG A 15 -6.52 1.78 -9.49
CA ARG A 15 -5.24 2.34 -9.96
C ARG A 15 -4.84 3.62 -9.23
N ARG A 16 -5.81 4.50 -8.89
CA ARG A 16 -5.55 5.69 -8.07
C ARG A 16 -5.06 5.31 -6.68
N TRP A 17 -5.69 4.31 -6.06
CA TRP A 17 -5.23 3.78 -4.78
C TRP A 17 -3.83 3.16 -4.89
N GLU A 18 -3.53 2.39 -5.95
CA GLU A 18 -2.19 1.84 -6.18
C GLU A 18 -1.14 2.92 -6.34
N SER A 19 -1.42 3.97 -7.12
CA SER A 19 -0.50 5.09 -7.33
C SER A 19 -0.17 5.80 -6.01
N LEU A 20 -1.18 6.04 -5.17
CA LEU A 20 -0.99 6.64 -3.84
C LEU A 20 -0.19 5.71 -2.92
N ASN A 21 -0.49 4.41 -2.90
CA ASN A 21 0.22 3.44 -2.07
C ASN A 21 1.68 3.32 -2.49
N LYS A 22 1.94 3.24 -3.80
CA LYS A 22 3.30 3.19 -4.37
C LYS A 22 4.07 4.48 -4.09
N GLY A 23 3.45 5.64 -4.27
CA GLY A 23 4.06 6.94 -3.98
C GLY A 23 4.43 7.08 -2.50
N TYR A 24 3.53 6.66 -1.59
CA TYR A 24 3.80 6.66 -0.16
C TYR A 24 4.92 5.69 0.21
N PHE A 25 4.95 4.49 -0.38
CA PHE A 25 6.03 3.52 -0.15
C PHE A 25 7.39 4.06 -0.56
N ILE A 26 7.48 4.69 -1.74
CA ILE A 26 8.72 5.32 -2.22
C ILE A 26 9.15 6.43 -1.25
N PHE A 27 8.21 7.30 -0.86
CA PHE A 27 8.48 8.36 0.12
C PHE A 27 9.00 7.80 1.46
N ALA A 28 8.33 6.79 2.01
CA ALA A 28 8.72 6.16 3.27
C ALA A 28 10.10 5.50 3.18
N PHE A 29 10.42 4.87 2.05
CA PHE A 29 11.73 4.28 1.80
C PHE A 29 12.84 5.33 1.78
N PHE A 30 12.64 6.44 1.06
CA PHE A 30 13.59 7.56 1.06
C PHE A 30 13.72 8.20 2.44
N ALA A 31 12.62 8.43 3.14
CA ALA A 31 12.64 8.98 4.51
C ALA A 31 13.42 8.07 5.46
N LEU A 32 13.25 6.75 5.36
CA LEU A 32 13.96 5.77 6.17
C LEU A 32 15.46 5.75 5.84
N ILE A 33 15.85 5.82 4.57
CA ILE A 33 17.26 5.95 4.16
C ILE A 33 17.88 7.22 4.75
N VAL A 34 17.19 8.36 4.63
CA VAL A 34 17.66 9.63 5.19
C VAL A 34 17.82 9.50 6.71
N ILE A 35 16.84 8.95 7.42
CA ILE A 35 16.93 8.74 8.86
C ILE A 35 18.12 7.84 9.20
N LEU A 36 18.35 6.74 8.48
CA LEU A 36 19.48 5.84 8.74
C LEU A 36 20.83 6.51 8.48
N VAL A 37 21.00 7.16 7.32
CA VAL A 37 22.26 7.81 6.91
C VAL A 37 22.61 8.99 7.82
N PHE A 38 21.61 9.76 8.23
CA PHE A 38 21.80 10.92 9.09
C PHE A 38 21.58 10.60 10.58
N SER A 39 21.30 9.35 10.97
CA SER A 39 21.07 8.98 12.38
C SER A 39 22.27 9.31 13.27
N SER A 40 23.48 9.16 12.74
CA SER A 40 24.74 9.52 13.41
C SER A 40 24.94 11.03 13.53
N GLN A 41 24.51 11.81 12.52
CA GLN A 41 24.58 13.27 12.51
C GLN A 41 23.47 13.91 13.39
N LEU A 42 22.32 13.25 13.51
CA LEU A 42 21.16 13.71 14.27
C LEU A 42 21.28 13.42 15.78
N GLY A 43 22.36 12.78 16.24
CA GLY A 43 22.54 12.40 17.64
C GLY A 43 21.50 11.39 18.14
N LEU A 44 20.78 10.72 17.23
CA LEU A 44 19.72 9.75 17.53
C LEU A 44 20.27 8.39 18.00
N SER A 45 21.59 8.23 17.93
CA SER A 45 22.35 7.05 18.33
C SER A 45 23.38 7.42 19.41
N SER A 46 22.98 8.12 20.47
CA SER A 46 23.70 7.98 21.73
C SER A 46 23.30 6.62 22.33
N GLY A 47 24.28 5.80 22.75
CA GLY A 47 24.15 4.37 23.03
C GLY A 47 23.11 3.93 24.08
N GLU A 48 22.26 4.82 24.59
CA GLU A 48 21.29 4.61 25.66
C GLU A 48 19.81 4.69 25.19
N SER A 49 19.48 5.35 24.07
CA SER A 49 18.07 5.67 23.73
C SER A 49 17.68 5.46 22.26
N TRP A 50 17.16 4.28 21.94
CA TRP A 50 16.51 3.96 20.65
C TRP A 50 15.08 4.52 20.51
N GLY A 51 14.56 5.17 21.56
CA GLY A 51 13.18 5.66 21.64
C GLY A 51 12.75 6.58 20.49
N PRO A 52 13.48 7.67 20.18
CA PRO A 52 13.12 8.59 19.10
C PRO A 52 13.14 7.95 17.72
N LEU A 53 14.09 7.04 17.49
CA LEU A 53 14.24 6.30 16.24
C LEU A 53 13.07 5.32 16.05
N GLY A 54 12.66 4.63 17.11
CA GLY A 54 11.48 3.76 17.10
C GLY A 54 10.18 4.53 16.80
N VAL A 55 10.01 5.74 17.35
CA VAL A 55 8.84 6.60 17.06
C VAL A 55 8.82 7.04 15.60
N LEU A 56 9.97 7.42 15.03
CA LEU A 56 10.06 7.78 13.61
C LEU A 56 9.74 6.61 12.68
N ILE A 57 10.26 5.41 12.99
CA ILE A 57 9.92 4.20 12.23
C ILE A 57 8.43 3.90 12.35
N ALA A 58 7.87 3.95 13.56
CA ALA A 58 6.44 3.72 13.76
C ALA A 58 5.60 4.72 12.95
N ALA A 59 5.95 6.01 12.98
CA ALA A 59 5.27 7.05 12.21
C ALA A 59 5.34 6.83 10.69
N LEU A 60 6.41 6.23 10.18
CA LEU A 60 6.55 5.86 8.76
C LEU A 60 5.78 4.58 8.40
N VAL A 61 5.75 3.59 9.29
CA VAL A 61 5.16 2.27 9.01
C VAL A 61 3.65 2.25 9.27
N THR A 62 3.15 2.98 10.28
CA THR A 62 1.72 3.02 10.63
C THR A 62 0.82 3.40 9.46
N PRO A 63 1.11 4.45 8.67
CA PRO A 63 0.26 4.83 7.53
C PRO A 63 0.26 3.77 6.42
N ILE A 64 1.35 3.02 6.24
CA ILE A 64 1.41 1.88 5.29
C ILE A 64 0.41 0.80 5.70
N ILE A 65 0.40 0.44 6.99
CA ILE A 65 -0.53 -0.56 7.53
C ILE A 65 -1.98 -0.09 7.36
N ILE A 66 -2.26 1.18 7.66
CA ILE A 66 -3.61 1.77 7.50
C ILE A 66 -4.05 1.75 6.03
N LEU A 67 -3.17 2.12 5.10
CA LEU A 67 -3.45 2.10 3.66
C LEU A 67 -3.75 0.68 3.18
N GLN A 68 -2.95 -0.31 3.59
CA GLN A 68 -3.16 -1.73 3.26
C GLN A 68 -4.48 -2.27 3.83
N MET A 69 -4.86 -1.89 5.05
CA MET A 69 -6.12 -2.31 5.67
C MET A 69 -7.37 -1.66 5.06
N ARG A 70 -7.22 -0.50 4.41
CA ARG A 70 -8.32 0.24 3.77
C ARG A 70 -8.65 -0.29 2.37
N LEU A 71 -7.86 -1.21 1.80
CA LEU A 71 -8.15 -1.78 0.49
C LEU A 71 -9.36 -2.71 0.57
N ALA A 72 -10.46 -2.26 -0.01
CA ALA A 72 -11.67 -3.05 -0.24
C ALA A 72 -11.81 -3.36 -1.73
N CYS A 73 -12.27 -4.56 -2.04
CA CYS A 73 -12.60 -4.93 -3.41
C CYS A 73 -13.76 -4.03 -3.92
N PRO A 74 -13.59 -3.32 -5.04
CA PRO A 74 -14.64 -2.45 -5.56
C PRO A 74 -15.85 -3.20 -6.14
N ALA A 75 -15.74 -4.52 -6.36
CA ALA A 75 -16.82 -5.36 -6.87
C ALA A 75 -17.69 -5.97 -5.76
N CYS A 76 -17.09 -6.49 -4.68
CA CYS A 76 -17.81 -7.17 -3.59
C CYS A 76 -17.77 -6.42 -2.25
N GLY A 77 -17.01 -5.32 -2.16
CA GLY A 77 -16.84 -4.55 -0.91
C GLY A 77 -15.99 -5.24 0.15
N GLN A 78 -15.53 -6.48 -0.10
CA GLN A 78 -14.77 -7.24 0.88
C GLN A 78 -13.37 -6.66 1.05
N LYS A 79 -12.95 -6.51 2.31
CA LYS A 79 -11.59 -6.05 2.63
C LYS A 79 -10.58 -7.11 2.17
N ILE A 80 -9.70 -6.74 1.25
CA ILE A 80 -8.66 -7.63 0.71
C ILE A 80 -7.55 -7.86 1.75
N GLY A 81 -7.44 -6.95 2.73
CA GLY A 81 -6.57 -7.11 3.90
C GLY A 81 -5.09 -7.24 3.54
N TRP A 82 -4.36 -8.03 4.34
CA TRP A 82 -2.92 -8.32 4.21
C TRP A 82 -2.49 -8.99 2.88
N GLN A 83 -3.43 -9.29 1.97
CA GLN A 83 -3.10 -9.77 0.62
C GLN A 83 -2.60 -8.65 -0.30
N ALA A 84 -2.87 -7.39 0.03
CA ALA A 84 -2.34 -6.23 -0.68
C ALA A 84 -0.90 -5.92 -0.23
N LYS A 85 0.03 -6.82 -0.51
CA LYS A 85 1.40 -6.72 0.04
C LYS A 85 2.19 -5.55 -0.57
N LEU A 86 1.80 -5.04 -1.75
CA LEU A 86 2.28 -3.79 -2.38
C LEU A 86 1.44 -3.39 -3.60
N MET A 87 0.90 -4.39 -4.30
CA MET A 87 0.04 -4.25 -5.49
C MET A 87 -1.29 -4.97 -5.23
N ALA A 88 -2.36 -4.60 -5.94
CA ALA A 88 -3.62 -5.33 -5.84
C ALA A 88 -3.44 -6.76 -6.39
N PRO A 89 -4.00 -7.80 -5.76
CA PRO A 89 -3.91 -9.16 -6.29
C PRO A 89 -4.67 -9.28 -7.62
N ASP A 90 -4.24 -10.16 -8.53
CA ASP A 90 -4.88 -10.33 -9.84
C ASP A 90 -6.35 -10.76 -9.76
N GLN A 91 -6.73 -11.45 -8.67
CA GLN A 91 -8.09 -11.95 -8.47
C GLN A 91 -8.53 -11.79 -7.01
N CYS A 92 -9.78 -11.38 -6.81
CA CYS A 92 -10.38 -11.37 -5.47
C CYS A 92 -10.81 -12.79 -5.06
N LYS A 93 -10.35 -13.30 -3.92
CA LYS A 93 -10.76 -14.63 -3.41
C LYS A 93 -12.22 -14.71 -2.96
N ALA A 94 -12.84 -13.58 -2.60
CA ALA A 94 -14.22 -13.56 -2.12
C ALA A 94 -15.24 -13.65 -3.25
N CYS A 95 -14.99 -12.94 -4.36
CA CYS A 95 -15.93 -12.87 -5.49
C CYS A 95 -15.39 -13.46 -6.80
N GLY A 96 -14.13 -13.90 -6.85
CA GLY A 96 -13.51 -14.46 -8.06
C GLY A 96 -13.28 -13.45 -9.19
N THR A 97 -13.64 -12.18 -9.02
CA THR A 97 -13.47 -11.14 -10.04
C THR A 97 -11.99 -10.83 -10.27
N PHE A 98 -11.58 -10.78 -11.53
CA PHE A 98 -10.25 -10.32 -11.91
C PHE A 98 -10.15 -8.81 -11.68
N LEU A 99 -9.16 -8.39 -10.90
CA LEU A 99 -8.91 -6.99 -10.58
C LEU A 99 -8.11 -6.28 -11.68
N ARG A 100 -8.42 -6.60 -12.94
CA ARG A 100 -7.96 -5.91 -14.15
C ARG A 100 -9.19 -5.49 -14.94
N ALA A 101 -9.12 -4.31 -15.56
CA ALA A 101 -10.04 -3.97 -16.64
C ALA A 101 -10.01 -5.08 -17.71
N LYS A 102 -11.16 -5.36 -18.31
CA LYS A 102 -11.23 -6.16 -19.54
C LYS A 102 -10.42 -5.39 -20.59
N ASP A 103 -9.21 -5.86 -20.92
CA ASP A 103 -8.49 -5.36 -22.08
C ASP A 103 -9.43 -5.53 -23.28
N SER A 104 -9.88 -4.42 -23.85
CA SER A 104 -10.56 -4.39 -25.14
C SER A 104 -9.51 -4.61 -26.23
N SER A 105 -8.85 -5.77 -26.18
CA SER A 105 -8.09 -6.29 -27.31
C SER A 105 -9.08 -7.09 -28.16
N SER A 106 -9.66 -6.37 -29.11
CA SER A 106 -10.28 -6.91 -30.32
C SER A 106 -9.35 -7.86 -31.06
#